data_AF-A0A2K3N6K6-F1
#
_entry.id   AF-A0A2K3N6K6-F1
#
_cell.length_a   1.000
_cell.length_b   1.000
_cell.length_c   1.000
_cell.angle_alpha   90.00
_cell.angle_beta   90.00
_cell.angle_gamma   90.00
#
_symmetry.space_group_name_H-M   'P 1'
#
loop_
_entity.id
_entity.type
_entity.pdbx_description
1 polymer ?
#
loop_
_entity_poly.entity_id
_entity_poly.type
_entity_poly.pdbx_seq_one_letter_code
_entity_poly.pdbx_strand_id
1 'polypeptide(L)'
;VILEGVWQEGFMALAAVGATNIGSIELFIEPELQTNKAIKKSLHSDLPEERVYDCEGVGRVLKKGDELGAFNMGSTVVLIFQAPISKLLQEGDSSQEFNFNVKCGDRIRVGEALGRWHSS
;
A
#
# COMPACT_ATOMS: atom_id res chain seq x y z
N VAL A 1 0.52 4.71 9.09
CA VAL A 1 1.16 5.46 7.99
C VAL A 1 0.39 5.16 6.72
N ILE A 2 0.01 6.17 5.95
CA ILE A 2 -0.73 6.02 4.70
C ILE A 2 0.13 6.57 3.57
N LEU A 3 0.27 5.80 2.50
CA LEU A 3 0.93 6.19 1.27
C LEU A 3 -0.08 6.15 0.15
N GLU A 4 -0.14 7.22 -0.62
CA GLU A 4 -1.12 7.39 -1.69
C GLU A 4 -0.39 7.74 -2.98
N GLY A 5 -0.92 7.26 -4.11
CA GLY A 5 -0.31 7.55 -5.40
C GLY A 5 -1.09 6.94 -6.56
N VAL A 6 -0.40 6.86 -7.69
CA VAL A 6 -0.94 6.35 -8.94
C VAL A 6 -0.13 5.13 -9.36
N TRP A 7 -0.83 4.07 -9.73
CA TRP A 7 -0.30 2.87 -10.39
C TRP A 7 -0.80 2.82 -11.84
N GLN A 8 -0.39 1.80 -12.58
CA GLN A 8 -0.65 1.70 -14.02
C GLN A 8 -2.15 1.88 -14.40
N GLU A 9 -3.07 1.34 -13.61
CA GLU A 9 -4.51 1.39 -13.90
C GLU A 9 -5.28 2.45 -13.09
N GLY A 10 -4.59 3.34 -12.37
CA GLY A 10 -5.23 4.45 -11.65
C GLY A 10 -4.71 4.63 -10.22
N PHE A 11 -5.59 4.92 -9.27
CA PHE A 11 -5.27 5.18 -7.88
C PHE A 11 -4.86 3.92 -7.12
N MET A 12 -3.87 4.07 -6.23
CA MET A 12 -3.44 3.07 -5.27
C MET A 12 -3.10 3.74 -3.94
N ALA A 13 -3.47 3.10 -2.84
CA ALA A 13 -3.08 3.49 -1.50
C ALA A 13 -2.67 2.27 -0.68
N LEU A 14 -1.67 2.46 0.18
CA LEU A 14 -1.18 1.48 1.12
C LEU A 14 -1.23 2.08 2.52
N ALA A 15 -1.98 1.45 3.42
CA ALA A 15 -1.96 1.79 4.83
C ALA A 15 -1.15 0.74 5.59
N ALA A 16 -0.04 1.19 6.17
CA ALA A 16 0.79 0.44 7.09
C ALA A 16 0.29 0.67 8.52
N VAL A 17 -0.19 -0.40 9.16
CA VAL A 17 -0.73 -0.41 10.51
C VAL A 17 0.22 -1.18 11.42
N GLY A 18 0.88 -0.46 12.31
CA GLY A 18 1.78 -1.03 13.31
C GLY A 18 1.00 -1.55 14.53
N ALA A 19 1.46 -2.65 15.13
CA ALA A 19 0.98 -3.08 16.44
C ALA A 19 1.32 -2.06 17.53
N THR A 20 0.40 -1.90 18.49
CA THR A 20 0.54 -0.98 19.62
C THR A 20 1.85 -1.24 20.38
N ASN A 21 2.62 -0.16 20.62
CA ASN A 21 3.88 -0.12 21.40
C ASN A 21 5.13 -0.80 20.81
N ILE A 22 5.01 -1.69 19.82
CA ILE A 22 6.17 -2.46 19.32
C ILE A 22 6.28 -2.45 17.78
N GLY A 23 5.20 -2.14 17.06
CA GLY A 23 5.18 -2.16 15.60
C GLY A 23 5.62 -0.83 15.00
N SER A 24 6.90 -0.44 15.13
CA SER A 24 7.40 0.70 14.37
C SER A 24 7.44 0.38 12.87
N ILE A 25 7.05 1.38 12.09
CA ILE A 25 7.03 1.38 10.63
C ILE A 25 8.22 2.22 10.16
N GLU A 26 9.02 1.63 9.29
CA GLU A 26 10.14 2.29 8.62
C GLU A 26 9.84 2.38 7.13
N LEU A 27 10.02 3.57 6.55
CA LEU A 27 9.88 3.80 5.12
C LEU A 27 11.24 4.18 4.54
N PHE A 28 11.65 3.54 3.45
CA PHE A 28 12.96 3.84 2.85
C PHE A 28 13.01 5.19 2.13
N ILE A 29 11.84 5.70 1.70
CA ILE A 29 11.71 7.05 1.16
C ILE A 29 11.79 8.13 2.24
N GLU A 30 11.53 7.77 3.50
CA GLU A 30 11.50 8.68 4.64
C GLU A 30 12.23 8.06 5.84
N PRO A 31 13.58 8.02 5.79
CA PRO A 31 14.38 7.40 6.87
C PRO A 31 14.22 8.12 8.22
N GLU A 32 13.77 9.37 8.21
CA GLU A 32 13.54 10.18 9.41
C GLU A 32 12.15 9.95 10.02
N LEU A 33 11.27 9.18 9.35
CA LEU A 33 9.95 8.86 9.86
C LEU A 33 10.06 8.04 11.15
N GLN A 34 9.45 8.57 12.21
CA GLN A 34 9.38 7.89 13.50
C GLN A 34 7.93 7.69 13.91
N THR A 35 7.53 6.43 14.02
CA THR A 35 6.19 6.01 14.45
C THR A 35 6.19 5.58 15.91
N ASN A 36 5.02 5.35 16.51
CA ASN A 36 4.86 4.94 17.92
C ASN A 36 5.55 5.85 18.95
N LYS A 37 5.65 7.15 18.66
CA LYS A 37 6.15 8.14 19.63
C LYS A 37 5.22 8.17 20.85
N ALA A 38 5.81 8.19 22.04
CA ALA A 38 5.04 8.33 23.28
C ALA A 38 4.34 9.69 23.31
N ILE A 39 3.02 9.69 23.18
CA ILE A 39 2.21 10.91 23.20
C ILE A 39 2.25 11.48 24.63
N LYS A 40 2.90 12.64 24.81
CA LYS A 40 2.83 13.39 26.07
C LYS A 40 1.43 14.02 26.16
N LYS A 41 0.62 13.56 27.11
CA LYS A 41 -0.80 13.95 27.35
C LYS A 41 -1.09 15.45 27.56
N SER A 42 -0.12 16.34 27.38
CA SER A 42 -0.22 17.74 27.81
C SER A 42 -0.42 18.75 26.67
N LEU A 43 -0.26 18.37 25.41
CA LEU A 43 -0.43 19.29 24.29
C LEU A 43 -1.33 18.62 23.27
N HIS A 44 -2.21 19.42 22.69
CA HIS A 44 -3.25 19.08 21.72
C HIS A 44 -2.88 17.90 20.82
N SER A 45 -3.86 17.03 20.53
CA SER A 45 -3.84 16.06 19.44
C SER A 45 -3.02 16.61 18.26
N ASP A 46 -1.76 16.18 18.13
CA ASP A 46 -0.90 16.62 17.04
C ASP A 46 -1.62 16.25 15.74
N LEU A 47 -1.76 17.23 14.84
CA LEU A 47 -2.34 16.98 13.52
C LEU A 47 -1.53 15.87 12.82
N PRO A 48 -2.18 14.99 12.03
CA PRO A 48 -1.44 14.01 11.25
C PRO A 48 -0.42 14.73 10.37
N GLU A 49 0.82 14.24 10.40
CA GLU A 49 1.89 14.75 9.55
C GLU A 49 1.62 14.34 8.10
N GLU A 50 1.29 15.32 7.25
CA GLU A 50 1.07 15.12 5.82
C GLU A 50 2.28 15.64 5.04
N ARG A 51 2.72 14.85 4.05
CA ARG A 51 3.80 15.23 3.14
C ARG A 51 3.42 14.89 1.71
N VAL A 52 3.71 15.83 0.81
CA VAL A 52 3.49 15.69 -0.63
C VAL A 52 4.84 15.43 -1.28
N TYR A 53 4.91 14.36 -2.07
CA TYR A 53 6.12 13.94 -2.76
C TYR A 53 5.96 14.17 -4.26
N ASP A 54 6.63 15.19 -4.80
CA ASP A 54 6.65 15.42 -6.24
C ASP A 54 7.63 14.47 -6.95
N CYS A 55 7.33 14.14 -8.21
CA CYS A 55 8.17 13.30 -9.07
C CYS A 55 9.57 13.89 -9.31
N GLU A 56 9.75 15.20 -9.15
CA GLU A 56 11.05 15.88 -9.27
C GLU A 56 11.79 16.02 -7.93
N GLY A 57 11.16 15.62 -6.81
CA GLY A 57 11.67 15.73 -5.45
C GLY A 57 11.94 14.37 -4.79
N VAL A 58 11.42 14.17 -3.57
CA VAL A 58 11.60 12.94 -2.75
C VAL A 58 10.67 11.79 -3.20
N GLY A 59 9.74 12.06 -4.14
CA GLY A 59 8.84 11.04 -4.68
C GLY A 59 9.59 9.95 -5.44
N ARG A 60 9.41 8.69 -5.02
CA ARG A 60 9.95 7.53 -5.74
C ARG A 60 8.87 6.81 -6.51
N VAL A 61 9.11 6.64 -7.82
CA VAL A 61 8.41 5.64 -8.62
C VAL A 61 8.95 4.26 -8.20
N LEU A 62 8.09 3.44 -7.64
CA LEU A 62 8.43 2.07 -7.24
C LEU A 62 8.04 1.10 -8.35
N LYS A 63 8.93 0.14 -8.62
CA LYS A 63 8.67 -0.98 -9.52
C LYS A 63 8.20 -2.18 -8.71
N LYS A 64 7.54 -3.12 -9.40
CA LYS A 64 7.14 -4.40 -8.79
C LYS A 64 8.38 -5.10 -8.22
N GLY A 65 8.34 -5.38 -6.92
CA GLY A 65 9.42 -6.05 -6.20
C GLY A 65 10.37 -5.10 -5.48
N ASP A 66 10.28 -3.79 -5.73
CA ASP A 66 11.04 -2.81 -4.94
C ASP A 66 10.54 -2.80 -3.50
N GLU A 67 11.47 -2.71 -2.55
CA GLU A 67 11.13 -2.60 -1.15
C GLU A 67 10.67 -1.17 -0.83
N LEU A 68 9.49 -1.06 -0.21
CA LEU A 68 8.92 0.22 0.20
C LEU A 68 9.34 0.59 1.63
N GLY A 69 9.50 -0.41 2.48
CA GLY A 69 9.74 -0.24 3.91
C GLY A 69 9.59 -1.55 4.66
N ALA A 70 9.67 -1.47 5.98
CA ALA A 70 9.63 -2.62 6.86
C ALA A 70 8.79 -2.35 8.11
N PHE A 71 8.36 -3.45 8.72
CA PHE A 71 7.79 -3.44 10.06
C PHE A 71 8.70 -4.24 10.98
N ASN A 72 8.96 -3.70 12.17
CA ASN A 72 9.80 -4.39 13.14
C ASN A 72 9.05 -5.52 13.88
N MET A 73 7.74 -5.42 14.12
CA MET A 73 6.96 -6.50 14.74
C MET A 73 5.45 -6.40 14.46
N GLY A 74 4.82 -7.54 14.14
CA GLY A 74 3.35 -7.72 14.13
C GLY A 74 2.58 -6.64 13.37
N SER A 75 2.58 -6.71 12.04
CA SER A 75 2.03 -5.66 11.20
C SER A 75 0.80 -6.08 10.42
N THR A 76 -0.04 -5.11 10.10
CA THR A 76 -1.10 -5.26 9.11
C THR A 76 -0.86 -4.28 7.98
N VAL A 77 -0.94 -4.76 6.75
CA VAL A 77 -0.96 -3.94 5.54
C VAL A 77 -2.36 -3.97 4.97
N VAL A 78 -2.94 -2.79 4.76
CA VAL A 78 -4.18 -2.63 4.00
C VAL A 78 -3.80 -2.04 2.64
N LEU A 79 -4.20 -2.71 1.57
CA LEU A 79 -3.94 -2.27 0.21
C LEU A 79 -5.27 -1.95 -0.49
N ILE A 80 -5.34 -0.77 -1.10
CA ILE A 80 -6.47 -0.29 -1.87
C ILE A 80 -5.96 0.08 -3.25
N PHE A 81 -6.58 -0.42 -4.31
CA PHE A 81 -6.20 -0.08 -5.68
C PHE A 81 -7.42 -0.11 -6.59
N GLN A 82 -7.42 0.74 -7.62
CA GLN A 82 -8.42 0.69 -8.67
C GLN A 82 -8.16 -0.51 -9.57
N ALA A 83 -9.01 -1.53 -9.50
CA ALA A 83 -8.92 -2.67 -10.39
C ALA A 83 -9.36 -2.30 -11.82
N PRO A 84 -8.67 -2.81 -12.86
CA PRO A 84 -9.11 -2.64 -14.23
C PRO A 84 -10.43 -3.38 -14.46
N ILE A 85 -11.36 -2.70 -15.12
CA ILE A 85 -12.67 -3.22 -15.52
C ILE A 85 -12.84 -2.91 -17.00
N SER A 86 -13.11 -3.93 -17.82
CA SER A 86 -13.36 -3.70 -19.24
C SER A 86 -14.68 -2.98 -19.45
N LYS A 87 -14.59 -1.74 -19.95
CA LYS A 87 -15.76 -0.90 -20.30
C LYS A 87 -16.31 -1.17 -21.72
N LEU A 88 -15.83 -2.23 -22.36
CA LEU A 88 -16.18 -2.69 -23.70
C LEU A 88 -16.14 -4.23 -23.55
N LEU A 89 -17.21 -5.00 -23.67
CA LEU A 89 -18.08 -5.15 -24.83
C LEU A 89 -19.38 -5.84 -24.37
N GLN A 90 -20.33 -5.82 -25.28
CA GLN A 90 -21.60 -6.55 -25.28
C GLN A 90 -21.56 -7.89 -24.54
N GLU A 91 -22.65 -8.17 -23.83
CA GLU A 91 -23.05 -9.44 -23.23
C GLU A 91 -22.27 -10.66 -23.77
N GLY A 92 -21.21 -11.11 -23.08
CA GLY A 92 -20.60 -12.40 -23.43
C GLY A 92 -19.20 -12.73 -22.91
N ASP A 93 -18.31 -11.75 -22.67
CA ASP A 93 -16.91 -12.05 -22.34
C ASP A 93 -16.42 -11.34 -21.07
N SER A 94 -16.63 -11.98 -19.92
CA SER A 94 -16.16 -11.54 -18.59
C SER A 94 -14.67 -11.79 -18.33
N SER A 95 -13.89 -12.18 -19.35
CA SER A 95 -12.51 -12.65 -19.19
C SER A 95 -11.49 -11.55 -18.88
N GLN A 96 -11.87 -10.27 -18.94
CA GLN A 96 -10.96 -9.14 -18.72
C GLN A 96 -11.11 -8.46 -17.34
N GLU A 97 -11.93 -9.00 -16.45
CA GLU A 97 -12.06 -8.48 -15.09
C GLU A 97 -10.91 -8.94 -14.17
N PHE A 98 -10.51 -8.09 -13.23
CA PHE A 98 -9.53 -8.47 -12.20
C PHE A 98 -10.08 -9.57 -11.30
N ASN A 99 -9.33 -10.66 -11.17
CA ASN A 99 -9.66 -11.79 -10.32
C ASN A 99 -8.56 -12.02 -9.27
N PHE A 100 -8.95 -12.18 -8.01
CA PHE A 100 -8.03 -12.59 -6.95
C PHE A 100 -7.69 -14.08 -7.07
N ASN A 101 -6.40 -14.39 -6.97
CA ASN A 101 -5.90 -15.77 -6.91
C ASN A 101 -5.77 -16.28 -5.46
N VAL A 102 -6.13 -15.44 -4.49
CA VAL A 102 -5.95 -15.66 -3.06
C VAL A 102 -7.29 -15.63 -2.34
N LYS A 103 -7.39 -16.36 -1.23
CA LYS A 103 -8.56 -16.42 -0.36
C LYS A 103 -8.22 -15.94 1.04
N CYS A 104 -9.27 -15.63 1.81
CA CYS A 104 -9.11 -15.28 3.21
C CYS A 104 -8.41 -16.41 3.98
N GLY A 105 -7.33 -16.08 4.69
CA GLY A 105 -6.52 -17.02 5.47
C GLY A 105 -5.32 -17.60 4.72
N ASP A 106 -5.17 -17.34 3.42
CA ASP A 106 -4.02 -17.82 2.65
C ASP A 106 -2.71 -17.16 3.13
N ARG A 107 -1.64 -17.96 3.14
CA ARG A 107 -0.28 -17.46 3.38
C ARG A 107 0.34 -17.09 2.04
N ILE A 108 0.64 -15.82 1.86
CA ILE A 108 1.23 -15.27 0.63
C ILE A 108 2.75 -15.15 0.75
N ARG A 109 3.48 -15.49 -0.31
CA ARG A 109 4.94 -15.34 -0.40
C ARG A 109 5.33 -14.09 -1.18
N VAL A 110 6.54 -13.58 -0.94
CA VAL A 110 7.10 -12.50 -1.75
C VAL A 110 7.17 -12.92 -3.23
N GLY A 111 6.66 -12.07 -4.11
CA GLY A 111 6.59 -12.32 -5.55
C GLY A 111 5.36 -13.12 -6.00
N GLU A 112 4.58 -13.67 -5.08
CA GLU A 112 3.32 -14.36 -5.40
C GLU A 112 2.25 -13.35 -5.83
N ALA A 113 1.54 -13.66 -6.92
CA ALA A 113 0.53 -12.77 -7.48
C ALA A 113 -0.79 -12.86 -6.70
N LEU A 114 -1.24 -11.75 -6.13
CA LEU A 114 -2.54 -11.66 -5.44
C LEU A 114 -3.73 -11.83 -6.38
N GLY A 115 -3.57 -11.47 -7.65
CA GLY A 115 -4.61 -11.56 -8.67
C GLY A 115 -4.07 -11.33 -10.07
N ARG A 116 -4.94 -11.45 -11.07
CA ARG A 116 -4.63 -11.26 -12.49
C ARG A 116 -5.79 -10.52 -13.16
N TRP A 117 -5.47 -9.74 -14.18
CA TRP A 117 -6.45 -9.11 -15.08
C TRP A 117 -6.07 -9.22 -16.56
N HIS A 118 -4.88 -9.75 -16.86
CA HIS A 118 -4.46 -10.09 -18.23
C HIS A 118 -4.20 -11.58 -18.34
N SER A 119 -4.65 -12.17 -19.45
CA SER A 119 -4.32 -13.52 -19.88
C SER A 119 -2.89 -13.54 -20.42
N SER A 120 -1.91 -13.85 -19.57
CA SER A 120 -0.55 -14.20 -20.00
C SER A 120 0.00 -15.29 -19.08
#